data_AF-A0A919C1X3-F1
#
_entry.id   AF-A0A919C1X3-F1
#
_cell.length_a   1.000
_cell.length_b   1.000
_cell.length_c   1.000
_cell.angle_alpha   90.00
_cell.angle_beta   90.00
_cell.angle_gamma   90.00
#
_symmetry.space_group_name_H-M   'P 1'
#
loop_
_entity.id
_entity.type
_entity.pdbx_description
1 polymer ?
#
loop_
_entity_poly.entity_id
_entity_poly.type
_entity_poly.pdbx_seq_one_letter_code
_entity_poly.pdbx_strand_id
1 'polypeptide(L)'
;MARPENEIPTTAPMEVAELARELRALRRGTGLTYKDLAAKSHYSAAALSTAASGKTVPKWEVVESFVRGCGFVGDMTTWQRLHTNAMARAAAEEAASKAKVRAAQPEAEACDSPEERAEAHQPRLLGFRKAVAAPEDEVVPAQPDGLLALVQRFMDAHLQLSAKLPDDPHRVSTLTVDHFHTALALCTTAEDVLSVMRELVADKGLTIGDLERRSGRIYEISGATFAHVLNGDELPTTEWLEIFLRVCGVEQERRLIWHYTVTRIKIAQMRHRKALPPLTVTPLEPTVSADLMRRLLLVTVGVMSAVGAAVTTAIQLLR
;
A
#
# COMPACT_ATOMS: atom_id res chain seq x y z
N MET A 1 18.74 31.06 13.14
CA MET A 1 17.70 30.14 12.60
C MET A 1 18.30 28.75 12.47
N ALA A 2 17.54 27.69 12.75
CA ALA A 2 18.01 26.32 12.54
C ALA A 2 18.18 26.06 11.04
N ARG A 3 19.28 25.41 10.64
CA ARG A 3 19.48 24.98 9.25
C ARG A 3 18.34 24.03 8.85
N PRO A 4 17.69 24.21 7.69
CA PRO A 4 16.64 23.31 7.25
C PRO A 4 17.18 21.89 7.11
N GLU A 5 16.39 20.91 7.54
CA GLU A 5 16.74 19.51 7.40
C GLU A 5 16.66 19.07 5.95
N ASN A 6 17.63 18.27 5.51
CA ASN A 6 17.58 17.67 4.18
C ASN A 6 16.39 16.70 4.07
N GLU A 7 15.86 16.56 2.87
CA GLU A 7 14.84 15.57 2.54
C GLU A 7 15.33 14.16 2.87
N ILE A 8 14.41 13.33 3.34
CA ILE A 8 14.69 11.92 3.61
C ILE A 8 14.85 11.23 2.24
N PRO A 9 15.96 10.50 2.01
CA PRO A 9 16.23 9.87 0.72
C PRO A 9 15.08 8.94 0.32
N THR A 10 14.54 9.13 -0.88
CA THR A 10 13.49 8.27 -1.46
C THR A 10 14.00 6.88 -1.82
N THR A 11 15.32 6.71 -1.87
CA THR A 11 16.00 5.43 -2.11
C THR A 11 16.14 4.59 -0.85
N ALA A 12 15.87 5.14 0.34
CA ALA A 12 15.93 4.37 1.58
C ALA A 12 14.67 3.50 1.74
N PRO A 13 14.79 2.33 2.38
CA PRO A 13 13.66 1.47 2.67
C PRO A 13 12.62 2.22 3.51
N MET A 14 11.35 1.92 3.24
CA MET A 14 10.21 2.66 3.77
C MET A 14 10.22 2.73 5.30
N GLU A 15 10.65 1.66 5.96
CA GLU A 15 10.71 1.51 7.41
C GLU A 15 11.81 2.38 8.04
N VAL A 16 12.93 2.56 7.34
CA VAL A 16 14.02 3.45 7.77
C VAL A 16 13.60 4.92 7.61
N ALA A 17 12.89 5.22 6.51
CA ALA A 17 12.32 6.54 6.29
C ALA A 17 11.22 6.85 7.33
N GLU A 18 10.40 5.88 7.71
CA GLU A 18 9.37 6.01 8.75
C GLU A 18 9.98 6.33 10.11
N LEU A 19 10.98 5.57 10.57
CA LEU A 19 11.69 5.85 11.82
C LEU A 19 12.25 7.28 11.85
N ALA A 20 12.88 7.73 10.75
CA ALA A 20 13.40 9.08 10.66
C ALA A 20 12.30 10.16 10.67
N ARG A 21 11.16 9.91 10.02
CA ARG A 21 10.00 10.84 10.04
C ARG A 21 9.44 10.98 11.44
N GLU A 22 9.26 9.87 12.15
CA GLU A 22 8.73 9.86 13.52
C GLU A 22 9.66 10.60 14.49
N LEU A 23 10.98 10.36 14.41
CA LEU A 23 11.96 11.10 15.21
C LEU A 23 11.91 12.62 14.93
N ARG A 24 11.82 13.01 13.66
CA ARG A 24 11.66 14.44 13.28
C ARG A 24 10.33 15.02 13.74
N ALA A 25 9.25 14.26 13.67
CA ALA A 25 7.93 14.68 14.14
C ALA A 25 7.93 14.92 15.65
N LEU A 26 8.50 13.98 16.42
CA LEU A 26 8.64 14.11 17.86
C LEU A 26 9.45 15.36 18.25
N ARG A 27 10.62 15.55 17.62
CA ARG A 27 11.45 16.75 17.87
C ARG A 27 10.70 18.03 17.52
N ARG A 28 10.03 18.09 16.36
CA ARG A 28 9.25 19.27 15.96
C ARG A 28 8.11 19.57 16.93
N GLY A 29 7.43 18.55 17.46
CA GLY A 29 6.38 18.72 18.47
C GLY A 29 6.86 19.38 19.76
N THR A 30 8.15 19.22 20.10
CA THR A 30 8.76 19.84 21.29
C THR A 30 9.39 21.20 21.04
N GLY A 31 9.55 21.60 19.77
CA GLY A 31 10.24 22.83 19.38
C GLY A 31 11.76 22.84 19.62
N LEU A 32 12.36 21.73 20.08
CA LEU A 32 13.79 21.65 20.39
C LEU A 32 14.65 21.65 19.13
N THR A 33 15.75 22.41 19.14
CA THR A 33 16.79 22.27 18.11
C THR A 33 17.66 21.04 18.39
N TYR A 34 18.43 20.56 17.40
CA TYR A 34 19.40 19.48 17.65
C TYR A 34 20.46 19.85 18.68
N LYS A 35 20.77 21.14 18.86
CA LYS A 35 21.69 21.60 19.92
C LYS A 35 21.04 21.49 21.30
N ASP A 36 19.77 21.87 21.42
CA ASP A 36 19.02 21.76 22.68
C ASP A 36 18.77 20.28 23.03
N LEU A 37 18.51 19.45 22.04
CA LEU A 37 18.38 18.01 22.22
C LEU A 37 19.71 17.36 22.60
N ALA A 38 20.83 17.82 22.05
CA ALA A 38 22.17 17.38 22.44
C ALA A 38 22.55 17.80 23.88
N ALA A 39 21.96 18.87 24.42
CA ALA A 39 22.13 19.21 25.83
C ALA A 39 21.32 18.29 26.75
N LYS A 40 20.23 17.70 26.24
CA LYS A 40 19.31 16.80 26.97
C LYS A 40 19.58 15.31 26.72
N SER A 41 20.44 14.98 25.77
CA SER A 41 20.83 13.62 25.42
C SER A 41 22.35 13.51 25.50
N HIS A 42 22.87 12.32 25.77
CA HIS A 42 24.32 12.10 25.87
C HIS A 42 25.02 12.05 24.51
N TYR A 43 24.45 12.65 23.46
CA TYR A 43 24.92 12.58 22.08
C TYR A 43 25.07 13.96 21.45
N SER A 44 26.02 14.08 20.52
CA SER A 44 26.28 15.34 19.81
C SER A 44 25.14 15.69 18.86
N ALA A 45 24.94 16.99 18.61
CA ALA A 45 23.94 17.47 17.65
C ALA A 45 24.13 16.87 16.24
N ALA A 46 25.38 16.60 15.85
CA ALA A 46 25.70 15.94 14.59
C ALA A 46 25.23 14.47 14.57
N ALA A 47 25.46 13.72 15.64
CA ALA A 47 24.99 12.34 15.76
C ALA A 47 23.45 12.25 15.72
N LEU A 48 22.76 13.14 16.41
CA LEU A 48 21.30 13.21 16.43
C LEU A 48 20.72 13.61 15.07
N SER A 49 21.36 14.55 14.37
CA SER A 49 20.98 14.94 13.01
C SER A 49 21.17 13.79 12.02
N THR A 50 22.25 13.01 12.16
CA THR A 50 22.49 11.81 11.36
C THR A 50 21.46 10.72 11.66
N ALA A 51 21.12 10.51 12.93
CA ALA A 51 20.08 9.55 13.34
C ALA A 51 18.71 9.89 12.73
N ALA A 52 18.37 11.18 12.65
CA ALA A 52 17.14 11.66 12.02
C ALA A 52 17.25 11.82 10.48
N SER A 53 18.39 11.51 9.86
CA SER A 53 18.58 11.73 8.41
C SER A 53 17.82 10.74 7.53
N GLY A 54 17.55 9.53 8.04
CA GLY A 54 16.96 8.44 7.28
C GLY A 54 17.92 7.75 6.29
N LYS A 55 19.23 8.04 6.36
CA LYS A 55 20.25 7.38 5.53
C LYS A 55 20.71 6.04 6.09
N THR A 56 20.78 5.95 7.41
CA THR A 56 21.29 4.79 8.16
C THR A 56 20.40 4.58 9.37
N VAL A 57 20.23 3.33 9.77
CA VAL A 57 19.50 3.01 11.01
C VAL A 57 20.42 3.30 12.21
N PRO A 58 20.04 4.21 13.13
CA PRO A 58 20.83 4.47 14.33
C PRO A 58 20.78 3.28 15.29
N LYS A 59 21.75 3.20 16.21
CA LYS A 59 21.68 2.21 17.31
C LYS A 59 20.52 2.53 18.26
N TRP A 60 20.03 1.52 18.97
CA TRP A 60 18.87 1.66 19.86
C TRP A 60 19.09 2.73 20.94
N GLU A 61 20.28 2.82 21.52
CA GLU A 61 20.60 3.78 22.58
C GLU A 61 20.49 5.23 22.10
N VAL A 62 20.79 5.47 20.83
CA VAL A 62 20.63 6.79 20.19
C VAL A 62 19.15 7.11 20.01
N VAL A 63 18.33 6.14 19.60
CA VAL A 63 16.88 6.32 19.46
C VAL A 63 16.24 6.58 20.82
N GLU A 64 16.57 5.77 21.83
CA GLU A 64 16.02 5.91 23.18
C GLU A 64 16.37 7.27 23.79
N SER A 65 17.64 7.67 23.74
CA SER A 65 18.09 8.96 24.26
C SER A 65 17.49 10.15 23.49
N PHE A 66 17.25 10.01 22.19
CA PHE A 66 16.56 11.02 21.39
C PHE A 66 15.11 11.19 21.87
N VAL A 67 14.38 10.09 22.00
CA VAL A 67 12.97 10.09 22.40
C VAL A 67 12.80 10.61 23.83
N ARG A 68 13.64 10.14 24.76
CA ARG A 68 13.67 10.63 26.14
C ARG A 68 14.12 12.08 26.24
N GLY A 69 15.11 12.49 25.44
CA GLY A 69 15.58 13.88 25.37
C GLY A 69 14.53 14.85 24.85
N CYS A 70 13.61 14.37 24.01
CA CYS A 70 12.39 15.07 23.59
C CYS A 70 11.30 15.11 24.69
N GLY A 71 11.51 14.50 25.85
CA GLY A 71 10.56 14.53 26.97
C GLY A 71 9.40 13.55 26.82
N PHE A 72 9.52 12.51 25.99
CA PHE A 72 8.52 11.45 25.93
C PHE A 72 8.62 10.56 27.18
N VAL A 73 7.54 10.53 27.97
CA VAL A 73 7.43 9.77 29.25
C VAL A 73 6.44 8.61 29.12
N GLY A 74 6.31 8.05 27.92
CA GLY A 74 5.43 6.91 27.63
C GLY A 74 6.18 5.59 27.47
N ASP A 75 5.43 4.57 27.07
CA ASP A 75 5.97 3.25 26.74
C ASP A 75 6.85 3.30 25.47
N MET A 76 8.04 2.70 25.56
CA MET A 76 9.04 2.66 24.49
C MET A 76 8.81 1.54 23.48
N THR A 77 7.85 0.63 23.73
CA THR A 77 7.55 -0.52 22.85
C THR A 77 7.30 -0.10 21.40
N THR A 78 6.60 1.01 21.18
CA THR A 78 6.30 1.52 19.83
C THR A 78 7.59 1.93 19.10
N TRP A 79 8.49 2.62 19.80
CA TRP A 79 9.78 3.02 19.25
C TRP A 79 10.70 1.82 19.02
N GLN A 80 10.67 0.83 19.90
CA GLN A 80 11.44 -0.40 19.77
C GLN A 80 10.99 -1.21 18.55
N ARG A 81 9.68 -1.28 18.31
CA ARG A 81 9.12 -1.92 17.11
C ARG A 81 9.55 -1.20 15.83
N LEU A 82 9.44 0.13 15.79
CA LEU A 82 9.89 0.92 14.64
C LEU A 82 11.38 0.72 14.35
N HIS A 83 12.21 0.74 15.40
CA HIS A 83 13.65 0.49 15.28
C HIS A 83 13.97 -0.92 14.78
N THR A 84 13.30 -1.94 15.32
CA THR A 84 13.49 -3.34 14.92
C THR A 84 13.13 -3.56 13.46
N ASN A 85 12.00 -2.98 13.00
CA ASN A 85 11.57 -3.06 11.61
C ASN A 85 12.58 -2.39 10.66
N ALA A 86 13.06 -1.20 11.03
CA ALA A 86 14.08 -0.48 10.27
C ALA A 86 15.39 -1.29 10.17
N MET A 87 15.85 -1.87 11.28
CA MET A 87 17.05 -2.72 11.32
C MET A 87 16.91 -3.96 10.44
N ALA A 88 15.78 -4.68 10.52
CA ALA A 88 15.54 -5.88 9.73
C ALA A 88 15.59 -5.60 8.22
N ARG A 89 15.02 -4.46 7.79
CA ARG A 89 15.01 -4.06 6.38
C ARG A 89 16.37 -3.58 5.88
N ALA A 90 17.09 -2.80 6.68
CA ALA A 90 18.45 -2.40 6.35
C ALA A 90 19.37 -3.62 6.19
N ALA A 91 19.23 -4.63 7.06
CA ALA A 91 19.99 -5.88 6.95
C ALA A 91 19.65 -6.67 5.67
N ALA A 92 18.39 -6.69 5.25
CA ALA A 92 17.96 -7.35 4.03
C ALA A 92 18.51 -6.67 2.76
N GLU A 93 18.53 -5.33 2.72
CA GLU A 93 19.11 -4.58 1.60
C GLU A 93 20.63 -4.73 1.50
N GLU A 94 21.32 -4.71 2.64
CA GLU A 94 22.77 -5.00 2.70
C GLU A 94 23.09 -6.41 2.20
N ALA A 95 22.28 -7.41 2.56
CA ALA A 95 22.42 -8.78 2.06
C ALA A 95 22.18 -8.85 0.54
N ALA A 96 21.16 -8.17 0.04
CA ALA A 96 20.86 -8.11 -1.40
C ALA A 96 21.96 -7.39 -2.19
N SER A 97 22.54 -6.32 -1.64
CA SER A 97 23.66 -5.58 -2.25
C SER A 97 24.92 -6.45 -2.33
N LYS A 98 25.28 -7.15 -1.24
CA LYS A 98 26.44 -8.07 -1.22
C LYS A 98 26.28 -9.23 -2.21
N ALA A 99 25.08 -9.78 -2.36
CA ALA A 99 24.79 -10.80 -3.36
C ALA A 99 24.99 -10.28 -4.79
N LYS A 100 24.60 -9.03 -5.06
CA LYS A 100 24.76 -8.38 -6.37
C LYS A 100 26.22 -8.06 -6.71
N VAL A 101 27.03 -7.65 -5.72
CA VAL A 101 28.47 -7.41 -5.89
C VAL A 101 29.24 -8.70 -6.15
N ARG A 102 28.90 -9.79 -5.44
CA ARG A 102 29.54 -11.10 -5.63
C ARG A 102 29.25 -11.73 -7.00
N ALA A 103 28.11 -11.39 -7.62
CA ALA A 103 27.78 -11.83 -8.98
C ALA A 103 28.49 -11.02 -10.08
N ALA A 104 29.13 -9.89 -9.75
CA ALA A 104 29.74 -8.96 -10.71
C ALA A 104 31.28 -9.05 -10.80
N GLN A 105 31.92 -9.95 -10.06
CA GLN A 105 33.37 -10.21 -10.14
C GLN A 105 33.64 -11.64 -10.63
N PRO A 106 33.90 -11.89 -11.93
CA PRO A 106 34.67 -13.03 -12.37
C PRO A 106 36.17 -12.65 -12.40
N GLU A 107 36.96 -13.48 -11.74
CA GLU A 107 38.40 -13.34 -11.49
C GLU A 107 39.21 -13.30 -12.79
N ALA A 108 40.14 -12.35 -12.88
CA ALA A 108 41.23 -12.33 -13.84
C ALA A 108 42.54 -12.58 -13.08
N GLU A 109 42.92 -13.86 -12.94
CA GLU A 109 44.31 -14.29 -12.75
C GLU A 109 44.43 -15.75 -13.23
N ALA A 110 45.21 -15.93 -14.31
CA ALA A 110 45.68 -17.20 -14.88
C ALA A 110 47.21 -17.26 -14.63
N CYS A 111 47.95 -18.37 -14.53
CA CYS A 111 47.89 -19.70 -15.12
C CYS A 111 48.72 -20.68 -14.25
N ASP A 112 48.35 -21.96 -14.19
CA ASP A 112 49.15 -23.07 -14.74
C ASP A 112 48.27 -24.32 -14.91
N SER A 113 48.50 -25.14 -15.93
CA SER A 113 47.70 -26.33 -16.33
C SER A 113 48.66 -27.40 -16.91
N PRO A 114 48.28 -28.69 -17.16
CA PRO A 114 46.95 -29.35 -17.20
C PRO A 114 46.91 -30.64 -16.30
N GLU A 115 45.81 -31.37 -16.05
CA GLU A 115 45.00 -32.16 -16.98
C GLU A 115 43.89 -32.93 -16.21
N GLU A 116 42.76 -33.21 -16.89
CA GLU A 116 41.77 -34.28 -16.61
C GLU A 116 40.88 -34.25 -15.34
N ARG A 117 39.69 -33.65 -15.46
CA ARG A 117 38.35 -34.32 -15.50
C ARG A 117 37.25 -33.34 -15.09
N ALA A 118 36.38 -33.06 -16.05
CA ALA A 118 35.23 -32.20 -15.90
C ALA A 118 34.11 -32.92 -15.12
N GLU A 119 33.64 -32.35 -14.02
CA GLU A 119 32.24 -32.49 -13.59
C GLU A 119 31.82 -31.31 -12.70
N ALA A 120 31.07 -30.38 -13.31
CA ALA A 120 30.53 -29.20 -12.69
C ALA A 120 29.20 -29.51 -12.00
N HIS A 121 29.14 -29.35 -10.66
CA HIS A 121 27.89 -29.29 -9.92
C HIS A 121 27.27 -27.89 -10.07
N GLN A 122 26.33 -27.76 -11.00
CA GLN A 122 25.43 -26.61 -11.12
C GLN A 122 24.25 -26.74 -10.15
N PRO A 123 23.83 -25.68 -9.42
CA PRO A 123 22.51 -25.65 -8.83
C PRO A 123 21.49 -25.42 -9.95
N ARG A 124 20.75 -26.46 -10.33
CA ARG A 124 19.65 -26.39 -11.30
C ARG A 124 18.47 -25.62 -10.72
N LEU A 125 18.40 -24.33 -11.01
CA LEU A 125 17.13 -23.57 -11.05
C LEU A 125 16.52 -23.72 -12.45
N LEU A 126 15.20 -23.89 -12.49
CA LEU A 126 14.31 -23.94 -13.67
C LEU A 126 14.41 -25.19 -14.55
N GLY A 127 13.86 -26.30 -14.04
CA GLY A 127 13.35 -27.36 -14.91
C GLY A 127 12.03 -26.91 -15.55
N PHE A 128 12.04 -26.72 -16.87
CA PHE A 128 10.82 -26.74 -17.68
C PHE A 128 10.02 -28.00 -17.33
N ARG A 129 8.82 -27.83 -16.78
CA ARG A 129 7.89 -28.95 -16.62
C ARG A 129 7.54 -29.47 -18.01
N LYS A 130 8.00 -30.69 -18.31
CA LYS A 130 7.51 -31.52 -19.40
C LYS A 130 5.98 -31.57 -19.30
N ALA A 131 5.28 -31.20 -20.36
CA ALA A 131 3.85 -31.42 -20.48
C ALA A 131 3.60 -32.93 -20.36
N VAL A 132 3.10 -33.35 -19.20
CA VAL A 132 2.54 -34.67 -18.99
C VAL A 132 1.13 -34.61 -19.56
N ALA A 133 0.86 -35.50 -20.51
CA ALA A 133 -0.46 -35.68 -21.11
C ALA A 133 -1.51 -35.90 -20.02
N ALA A 134 -2.67 -35.27 -20.21
CA ALA A 134 -3.79 -35.27 -19.29
C ALA A 134 -4.20 -36.69 -18.86
N PRO A 135 -4.33 -36.96 -17.56
CA PRO A 135 -5.34 -37.89 -17.09
C PRO A 135 -6.67 -37.14 -17.07
N GLU A 136 -7.57 -37.60 -17.93
CA GLU A 136 -8.98 -37.27 -17.94
C GLU A 136 -9.60 -37.73 -16.60
N ASP A 137 -10.46 -36.89 -16.02
CA ASP A 137 -11.24 -37.12 -14.79
C ASP A 137 -10.53 -37.06 -13.42
N GLU A 138 -9.53 -36.19 -13.23
CA GLU A 138 -9.32 -35.60 -11.90
C GLU A 138 -10.27 -34.43 -11.70
N VAL A 139 -11.37 -34.70 -11.00
CA VAL A 139 -12.24 -33.68 -10.42
C VAL A 139 -11.36 -32.75 -9.58
N VAL A 140 -11.02 -31.59 -10.14
CA VAL A 140 -10.50 -30.45 -9.38
C VAL A 140 -11.49 -30.27 -8.23
N PRO A 141 -11.10 -30.48 -6.95
CA PRO A 141 -12.04 -30.28 -5.86
C PRO A 141 -12.50 -28.83 -5.99
N ALA A 142 -13.80 -28.65 -6.25
CA ALA A 142 -14.43 -27.36 -6.43
C ALA A 142 -13.96 -26.50 -5.27
N GLN A 143 -13.08 -25.53 -5.52
CA GLN A 143 -12.45 -24.73 -4.47
C GLN A 143 -13.55 -23.96 -3.78
N PRO A 144 -14.05 -24.35 -2.58
CA PRO A 144 -14.77 -23.39 -1.80
C PRO A 144 -13.65 -22.71 -0.98
N ASP A 145 -13.73 -21.44 -0.74
CA ASP A 145 -14.18 -20.95 0.55
C ASP A 145 -13.69 -19.50 0.49
N GLY A 146 -14.53 -18.56 0.89
CA GLY A 146 -14.20 -17.15 0.72
C GLY A 146 -12.97 -16.71 1.52
N LEU A 147 -12.66 -15.42 1.42
CA LEU A 147 -11.44 -14.84 1.97
C LEU A 147 -11.21 -15.20 3.44
N LEU A 148 -12.28 -15.32 4.25
CA LEU A 148 -12.17 -15.64 5.66
C LEU A 148 -11.68 -17.07 5.89
N ALA A 149 -12.21 -18.05 5.16
CA ALA A 149 -11.78 -19.44 5.29
C ALA A 149 -10.33 -19.67 4.83
N LEU A 150 -9.89 -18.99 3.77
CA LEU A 150 -8.49 -19.00 3.34
C LEU A 150 -7.56 -18.45 4.44
N VAL A 151 -7.95 -17.32 5.03
CA VAL A 151 -7.21 -16.71 6.13
C VAL A 151 -7.19 -17.63 7.35
N GLN A 152 -8.32 -18.24 7.70
CA GLN A 152 -8.41 -19.20 8.80
C GLN A 152 -7.46 -20.38 8.59
N ARG A 153 -7.51 -21.02 7.42
CA ARG A 153 -6.62 -22.14 7.06
C ARG A 153 -5.14 -21.74 7.15
N PHE A 154 -4.80 -20.53 6.71
CA PHE A 154 -3.43 -20.02 6.78
C PHE A 154 -2.99 -19.78 8.22
N MET A 155 -3.84 -19.17 9.04
CA MET A 155 -3.59 -18.94 10.46
C MET A 155 -3.41 -20.27 11.22
N ASP A 156 -4.24 -21.28 10.94
CA ASP A 156 -4.13 -22.61 11.53
C ASP A 156 -2.82 -23.29 11.15
N ALA A 157 -2.42 -23.20 9.88
CA ALA A 157 -1.13 -23.73 9.42
C ALA A 157 0.06 -23.03 10.11
N HIS A 158 -0.01 -21.71 10.28
CA HIS A 158 1.00 -20.94 11.00
C HIS A 158 1.09 -21.35 12.48
N LEU A 159 -0.05 -21.53 13.15
CA LEU A 159 -0.09 -22.00 14.53
C LEU A 159 0.52 -23.40 14.65
N GLN A 160 0.16 -24.33 13.76
CA GLN A 160 0.71 -25.69 13.75
C GLN A 160 2.22 -25.72 13.51
N LEU A 161 2.75 -24.86 12.62
CA LEU A 161 4.19 -24.73 12.40
C LEU A 161 4.89 -24.15 13.63
N SER A 162 4.29 -23.13 14.25
CA SER A 162 4.82 -22.55 15.49
C SER A 162 4.90 -23.60 16.61
N ALA A 163 3.86 -24.43 16.77
CA ALA A 163 3.82 -25.45 17.82
C ALA A 163 4.90 -26.54 17.67
N LYS A 164 5.42 -26.75 16.45
CA LYS A 164 6.46 -27.75 16.16
C LYS A 164 7.89 -27.25 16.40
N LEU A 165 8.11 -25.94 16.51
CA LEU A 165 9.42 -25.39 16.85
C LEU A 165 9.64 -25.40 18.37
N PRO A 166 10.83 -25.75 18.87
CA PRO A 166 11.17 -25.65 20.29
C PRO A 166 10.98 -24.20 20.81
N ASP A 167 10.67 -24.07 22.10
CA ASP A 167 10.43 -22.79 22.76
C ASP A 167 11.69 -21.92 22.72
N ASP A 168 11.66 -20.90 21.86
CA ASP A 168 12.63 -19.82 21.86
C ASP A 168 12.11 -18.72 22.81
N PRO A 169 12.88 -18.28 23.83
CA PRO A 169 12.50 -17.18 24.70
C PRO A 169 12.28 -15.84 23.97
N HIS A 170 12.65 -15.73 22.70
CA HIS A 170 12.37 -14.58 21.84
C HIS A 170 11.17 -14.77 20.90
N ARG A 171 10.37 -15.83 21.08
CA ARG A 171 9.12 -16.00 20.35
C ARG A 171 8.18 -14.86 20.75
N VAL A 172 8.21 -13.78 19.96
CA VAL A 172 7.28 -12.67 20.05
C VAL A 172 5.90 -13.31 20.10
N SER A 173 5.16 -13.06 21.19
CA SER A 173 3.75 -13.41 21.26
C SER A 173 3.09 -12.77 20.05
N THR A 174 2.93 -13.55 18.97
CA THR A 174 2.09 -13.18 17.85
C THR A 174 0.75 -12.92 18.52
N LEU A 175 0.42 -11.64 18.73
CA LEU A 175 -0.94 -11.19 18.97
C LEU A 175 -1.78 -12.07 18.07
N THR A 176 -2.60 -12.95 18.65
CA THR A 176 -3.44 -13.86 17.87
C THR A 176 -4.43 -12.96 17.17
N VAL A 177 -4.03 -12.43 16.01
CA VAL A 177 -4.87 -11.59 15.18
C VAL A 177 -6.01 -12.51 14.77
N ASP A 178 -7.18 -12.21 15.30
CA ASP A 178 -8.42 -12.92 14.97
C ASP A 178 -8.54 -13.03 13.45
N HIS A 179 -8.82 -14.21 12.93
CA HIS A 179 -8.83 -14.46 11.49
C HIS A 179 -9.84 -13.55 10.76
N PHE A 180 -10.92 -13.13 11.43
CA PHE A 180 -11.83 -12.09 10.93
C PHE A 180 -11.18 -10.72 10.76
N HIS A 181 -10.34 -10.28 11.71
CA HIS A 181 -9.63 -9.01 11.59
C HIS A 181 -8.68 -9.03 10.38
N THR A 182 -7.94 -10.12 10.20
CA THR A 182 -7.04 -10.30 9.05
C THR A 182 -7.83 -10.35 7.74
N ALA A 183 -8.94 -11.08 7.67
CA ALA A 183 -9.80 -11.13 6.48
C ALA A 183 -10.34 -9.75 6.10
N LEU A 184 -10.86 -8.99 7.06
CA LEU A 184 -11.33 -7.62 6.84
C LEU A 184 -10.21 -6.67 6.39
N ALA A 185 -9.02 -6.82 6.96
CA ALA A 185 -7.85 -6.03 6.55
C ALA A 185 -7.51 -6.26 5.07
N LEU A 186 -7.69 -7.49 4.57
CA LEU A 186 -7.41 -7.91 3.20
C LEU A 186 -8.53 -7.59 2.20
N CYS A 187 -9.75 -7.25 2.65
CA CYS A 187 -10.84 -6.85 1.74
C CYS A 187 -10.47 -5.63 0.89
N THR A 188 -10.54 -5.75 -0.44
CA THR A 188 -10.27 -4.65 -1.38
C THR A 188 -11.52 -4.16 -2.09
N THR A 189 -12.52 -5.03 -2.27
CA THR A 189 -13.76 -4.76 -3.00
C THR A 189 -14.99 -4.84 -2.09
N ALA A 190 -16.14 -4.39 -2.59
CA ALA A 190 -17.42 -4.56 -1.90
C ALA A 190 -17.81 -6.04 -1.78
N GLU A 191 -17.55 -6.81 -2.84
CA GLU A 191 -17.80 -8.25 -2.90
C GLU A 191 -17.03 -9.01 -1.81
N ASP A 192 -15.77 -8.64 -1.57
CA ASP A 192 -14.95 -9.24 -0.51
C ASP A 192 -15.63 -9.09 0.85
N VAL A 193 -16.16 -7.90 1.16
CA VAL A 193 -16.83 -7.64 2.43
C VAL A 193 -18.12 -8.44 2.54
N LEU A 194 -18.92 -8.47 1.47
CA LEU A 194 -20.17 -9.24 1.45
C LEU A 194 -19.90 -10.74 1.58
N SER A 195 -18.81 -11.25 1.01
CA SER A 195 -18.34 -12.62 1.23
C SER A 195 -18.08 -12.89 2.70
N VAL A 196 -17.26 -12.04 3.34
CA VAL A 196 -16.94 -12.20 4.77
C VAL A 196 -18.21 -12.08 5.65
N MET A 197 -19.20 -11.28 5.25
CA MET A 197 -20.50 -11.22 5.94
C MET A 197 -21.29 -12.54 5.81
N ARG A 198 -21.32 -13.15 4.62
CA ARG A 198 -21.96 -14.46 4.44
C ARG A 198 -21.23 -15.56 5.20
N GLU A 199 -19.90 -15.52 5.20
CA GLU A 199 -19.07 -16.46 5.96
C GLU A 199 -19.26 -16.30 7.48
N LEU A 200 -19.44 -15.07 7.97
CA LEU A 200 -19.81 -14.81 9.37
C LEU A 200 -21.14 -15.46 9.74
N VAL A 201 -22.16 -15.34 8.88
CA VAL A 201 -23.48 -15.95 9.09
C VAL A 201 -23.37 -17.47 9.12
N ALA A 202 -22.59 -18.05 8.21
CA ALA A 202 -22.33 -19.49 8.14
C ALA A 202 -21.55 -20.01 9.36
N ASP A 203 -20.49 -19.31 9.80
CA ASP A 203 -19.70 -19.65 11.01
C ASP A 203 -20.57 -19.69 12.27
N LYS A 204 -21.53 -18.77 12.37
CA LYS A 204 -22.48 -18.74 13.49
C LYS A 204 -23.66 -19.70 13.33
N GLY A 205 -23.75 -20.43 12.21
CA GLY A 205 -24.86 -21.34 11.92
C GLY A 205 -26.22 -20.63 11.84
N LEU A 206 -26.24 -19.35 11.47
CA LEU A 206 -27.46 -18.54 11.43
C LEU A 206 -28.12 -18.63 10.06
N THR A 207 -29.45 -18.61 10.02
CA THR A 207 -30.22 -18.47 8.77
C THR A 207 -30.75 -17.04 8.61
N ILE A 208 -31.17 -16.68 7.39
CA ILE A 208 -31.81 -15.37 7.12
C ILE A 208 -33.06 -15.17 8.01
N GLY A 209 -33.84 -16.24 8.24
CA GLY A 209 -35.00 -16.19 9.15
C GLY A 209 -34.61 -15.98 10.62
N ASP A 210 -33.43 -16.45 11.04
CA ASP A 210 -32.91 -16.15 12.38
C ASP A 210 -32.49 -14.69 12.52
N LEU A 211 -31.91 -14.10 11.46
CA LEU A 211 -31.57 -12.67 11.43
C LEU A 211 -32.82 -11.81 11.58
N GLU A 212 -33.87 -12.08 10.80
CA GLU A 212 -35.16 -11.39 10.88
C GLU A 212 -35.82 -11.54 12.26
N ARG A 213 -35.86 -12.75 12.80
CA ARG A 213 -36.43 -13.01 14.13
C ARG A 213 -35.67 -12.28 15.24
N ARG A 214 -34.34 -12.21 15.13
CA ARG A 214 -33.48 -11.51 16.11
C ARG A 214 -33.53 -10.00 15.95
N SER A 215 -33.70 -9.48 14.73
CA SER A 215 -33.83 -8.05 14.48
C SER A 215 -35.19 -7.51 14.91
N GLY A 216 -36.29 -8.24 14.65
CA GLY A 216 -37.67 -7.79 14.87
C GLY A 216 -38.05 -7.36 16.29
N ARG A 217 -37.19 -7.60 17.28
CA ARG A 217 -37.35 -7.06 18.64
C ARG A 217 -37.03 -5.57 18.75
N ILE A 218 -36.21 -5.04 17.85
CA ILE A 218 -35.68 -3.66 17.92
C ILE A 218 -35.79 -2.96 16.56
N TYR A 219 -35.65 -3.69 15.45
CA TYR A 219 -35.65 -3.18 14.09
C TYR A 219 -36.52 -4.08 13.20
N GLU A 220 -37.59 -3.53 12.62
CA GLU A 220 -38.47 -4.24 11.68
C GLU A 220 -37.81 -4.33 10.30
N ILE A 221 -36.82 -5.23 10.16
CA ILE A 221 -36.16 -5.53 8.89
C ILE A 221 -36.65 -6.88 8.39
N SER A 222 -37.20 -6.90 7.18
CA SER A 222 -37.68 -8.14 6.55
C SER A 222 -36.51 -9.07 6.16
N GLY A 223 -36.76 -10.38 6.17
CA GLY A 223 -35.80 -11.37 5.67
C GLY A 223 -35.39 -11.15 4.21
N ALA A 224 -36.30 -10.61 3.39
CA ALA A 224 -36.02 -10.23 2.00
C ALA A 224 -34.97 -9.12 1.90
N THR A 225 -34.98 -8.15 2.82
CA THR A 225 -33.97 -7.09 2.89
C THR A 225 -32.60 -7.66 3.25
N PHE A 226 -32.53 -8.62 4.19
CA PHE A 226 -31.28 -9.32 4.51
C PHE A 226 -30.73 -10.09 3.30
N ALA A 227 -31.59 -10.84 2.60
CA ALA A 227 -31.21 -11.57 1.40
C ALA A 227 -30.71 -10.63 0.29
N HIS A 228 -31.40 -9.51 0.07
CA HIS A 228 -31.04 -8.54 -0.96
C HIS A 228 -29.67 -7.92 -0.71
N VAL A 229 -29.37 -7.51 0.53
CA VAL A 229 -28.08 -6.88 0.87
C VAL A 229 -26.93 -7.90 0.83
N LEU A 230 -27.13 -9.11 1.36
CA LEU A 230 -26.07 -10.13 1.41
C LEU A 230 -25.73 -10.74 0.04
N ASN A 231 -26.69 -10.75 -0.89
CA ASN A 231 -26.51 -11.28 -2.25
C ASN A 231 -26.35 -10.18 -3.30
N GLY A 232 -26.38 -8.91 -2.89
CA GLY A 232 -26.14 -7.78 -3.80
C GLY A 232 -24.66 -7.54 -4.05
N ASP A 233 -24.38 -6.46 -4.77
CA ASP A 233 -23.01 -6.02 -5.12
C ASP A 233 -22.62 -4.69 -4.45
N GLU A 234 -23.55 -4.07 -3.74
CA GLU A 234 -23.36 -2.77 -3.09
C GLU A 234 -23.07 -2.91 -1.60
N LEU A 235 -22.20 -2.04 -1.08
CA LEU A 235 -21.91 -1.99 0.35
C LEU A 235 -23.15 -1.53 1.14
N PRO A 236 -23.45 -2.16 2.28
CA PRO A 236 -24.57 -1.76 3.12
C PRO A 236 -24.39 -0.34 3.68
N THR A 237 -25.50 0.28 4.07
CA THR A 237 -25.46 1.52 4.85
C THR A 237 -24.89 1.27 6.24
N THR A 238 -24.33 2.31 6.86
CA THR A 238 -23.72 2.21 8.20
C THR A 238 -24.73 1.76 9.25
N GLU A 239 -25.96 2.27 9.20
CA GLU A 239 -27.04 1.87 10.12
C GLU A 239 -27.41 0.40 9.95
N TRP A 240 -27.59 -0.04 8.71
CA TRP A 240 -27.93 -1.42 8.41
C TRP A 240 -26.81 -2.37 8.85
N LEU A 241 -25.55 -2.02 8.58
CA LEU A 241 -24.39 -2.82 8.99
C LEU A 241 -24.31 -2.96 10.51
N GLU A 242 -24.55 -1.88 11.25
CA GLU A 242 -24.55 -1.91 12.72
C GLU A 242 -25.64 -2.84 13.27
N ILE A 243 -26.84 -2.78 12.68
CA ILE A 243 -27.96 -3.67 13.04
C ILE A 243 -27.59 -5.12 12.73
N PHE A 244 -27.11 -5.40 11.52
CA PHE A 244 -26.71 -6.74 11.10
C PHE A 244 -25.65 -7.34 12.03
N LEU A 245 -24.59 -6.59 12.37
CA LEU A 245 -23.52 -7.10 13.23
C LEU A 245 -23.99 -7.32 14.67
N ARG A 246 -24.85 -6.43 15.19
CA ARG A 246 -25.48 -6.60 16.51
C ARG A 246 -26.37 -7.85 16.52
N VAL A 247 -27.15 -8.05 15.47
CA VAL A 247 -28.02 -9.22 15.30
C VAL A 247 -27.20 -10.49 15.16
N CYS A 248 -26.03 -10.47 14.50
CA CYS A 248 -25.11 -11.60 14.46
C CYS A 248 -24.45 -11.89 15.81
N GLY A 249 -24.50 -10.97 16.77
CA GLY A 249 -23.87 -11.10 18.09
C GLY A 249 -22.39 -10.74 18.11
N VAL A 250 -21.94 -9.90 17.18
CA VAL A 250 -20.56 -9.42 17.13
C VAL A 250 -20.33 -8.39 18.24
N GLU A 251 -19.25 -8.57 19.02
CA GLU A 251 -18.85 -7.65 20.09
C GLU A 251 -18.60 -6.23 19.57
N GLN A 252 -18.81 -5.23 20.42
CA GLN A 252 -18.69 -3.82 20.05
C GLN A 252 -17.30 -3.45 19.51
N GLU A 253 -16.23 -3.97 20.12
CA GLU A 253 -14.85 -3.73 19.68
C GLU A 253 -14.60 -4.28 18.29
N ARG A 254 -15.16 -5.46 17.98
CA ARG A 254 -15.04 -6.09 16.66
C ARG A 254 -15.88 -5.38 15.61
N ARG A 255 -17.05 -4.84 15.97
CA ARG A 255 -17.93 -4.07 15.06
C ARG A 255 -17.23 -2.85 14.46
N LEU A 256 -16.35 -2.18 15.21
CA LEU A 256 -15.60 -1.03 14.69
C LEU A 256 -14.72 -1.39 13.49
N ILE A 257 -14.09 -2.58 13.49
CA ILE A 257 -13.23 -3.04 12.39
C ILE A 257 -14.03 -3.19 11.09
N TRP A 258 -15.28 -3.68 11.18
CA TRP A 258 -16.19 -3.76 10.04
C TRP A 258 -16.54 -2.38 9.48
N HIS A 259 -16.91 -1.44 10.34
CA HIS A 259 -17.23 -0.07 9.93
C HIS A 259 -16.03 0.64 9.29
N TYR A 260 -14.83 0.47 9.83
CA TYR A 260 -13.60 1.00 9.21
C TYR A 260 -13.34 0.42 7.83
N THR A 261 -13.53 -0.89 7.68
CA THR A 261 -13.32 -1.60 6.41
C THR A 261 -14.29 -1.12 5.33
N VAL A 262 -15.60 -1.05 5.65
CA VAL A 262 -16.63 -0.53 4.74
C VAL A 262 -16.36 0.93 4.39
N THR A 263 -15.96 1.75 5.36
CA THR A 263 -15.60 3.16 5.13
C THR A 263 -14.39 3.29 4.20
N ARG A 264 -13.34 2.49 4.41
CA ARG A 264 -12.14 2.45 3.56
C ARG A 264 -12.51 2.16 2.11
N ILE A 265 -13.31 1.11 1.89
CA ILE A 265 -13.70 0.69 0.53
C ILE A 265 -14.63 1.72 -0.11
N LYS A 266 -15.57 2.29 0.65
CA LYS A 266 -16.45 3.36 0.15
C LYS A 266 -15.66 4.60 -0.26
N ILE A 267 -14.64 4.99 0.51
CA ILE A 267 -13.72 6.08 0.13
C ILE A 267 -12.96 5.73 -1.15
N ALA A 268 -12.46 4.49 -1.29
CA ALA A 268 -11.82 4.05 -2.52
C ALA A 268 -12.76 4.13 -3.72
N GLN A 269 -13.99 3.62 -3.61
CA GLN A 269 -15.02 3.71 -4.65
C GLN A 269 -15.33 5.17 -5.03
N MET A 270 -15.46 6.08 -4.05
CA MET A 270 -15.68 7.50 -4.32
C MET A 270 -14.49 8.14 -5.05
N ARG A 271 -13.26 7.78 -4.67
CA ARG A 271 -12.03 8.26 -5.35
C ARG A 271 -11.97 7.76 -6.79
N HIS A 272 -12.33 6.50 -7.04
CA HIS A 272 -12.37 5.93 -8.39
C HIS A 272 -13.50 6.51 -9.25
N ARG A 273 -14.69 6.73 -8.67
CA ARG A 273 -15.80 7.44 -9.37
C ARG A 273 -15.46 8.90 -9.70
N LYS A 274 -14.61 9.54 -8.88
CA LYS A 274 -14.16 10.93 -9.05
C LYS A 274 -12.82 11.04 -9.78
N ALA A 275 -12.20 9.93 -10.21
CA ALA A 275 -10.95 9.97 -10.93
C ALA A 275 -11.15 10.77 -12.22
N LEU A 276 -10.55 11.96 -12.23
CA LEU A 276 -10.34 12.83 -13.39
C LEU A 276 -9.91 11.94 -14.57
N PRO A 277 -10.39 12.18 -15.81
CA PRO A 277 -9.93 11.43 -16.97
C PRO A 277 -8.40 11.31 -16.92
N PRO A 278 -7.82 10.19 -17.37
CA PRO A 278 -6.37 10.03 -17.40
C PRO A 278 -5.78 11.30 -18.01
N LEU A 279 -4.68 11.80 -17.46
CA LEU A 279 -3.93 12.89 -18.10
C LEU A 279 -3.51 12.37 -19.47
N THR A 280 -4.38 12.56 -20.47
CA THR A 280 -4.02 12.44 -21.86
C THR A 280 -2.93 13.47 -22.02
N VAL A 281 -1.72 13.01 -22.32
CA VAL A 281 -0.74 13.83 -23.01
C VAL A 281 -1.50 14.37 -24.20
N THR A 282 -1.96 15.63 -24.11
CA THR A 282 -2.49 16.32 -25.27
C THR A 282 -1.43 16.15 -26.34
N PRO A 283 -1.71 15.47 -27.47
CA PRO A 283 -0.85 15.65 -28.62
C PRO A 283 -0.76 17.15 -28.80
N LEU A 284 0.45 17.66 -28.95
CA LEU A 284 0.67 19.04 -29.36
C LEU A 284 0.04 19.18 -30.76
N GLU A 285 -1.26 19.41 -30.79
CA GLU A 285 -2.07 19.65 -31.97
C GLU A 285 -1.54 20.94 -32.62
N PRO A 286 -0.95 20.90 -33.83
CA PRO A 286 -0.51 22.10 -34.53
C PRO A 286 -1.68 22.91 -35.13
N THR A 287 -2.92 22.67 -34.69
CA THR A 287 -4.14 23.21 -35.32
C THR A 287 -4.38 24.69 -35.05
N VAL A 288 -3.72 25.29 -34.04
CA VAL A 288 -3.80 26.74 -33.82
C VAL A 288 -3.06 27.52 -34.91
N SER A 289 -1.98 26.97 -35.51
CA SER A 289 -1.23 27.68 -36.55
C SER A 289 -1.96 27.70 -37.89
N ALA A 290 -2.60 26.59 -38.27
CA ALA A 290 -3.29 26.46 -39.54
C ALA A 290 -4.52 27.37 -39.63
N ASP A 291 -5.30 27.46 -38.56
CA ASP A 291 -6.53 28.27 -38.54
C ASP A 291 -6.22 29.77 -38.46
N LEU A 292 -5.14 30.14 -37.77
CA LEU A 292 -4.65 31.52 -37.69
C LEU A 292 -4.05 31.97 -39.04
N MET A 293 -3.31 31.08 -39.72
CA MET A 293 -2.76 31.36 -41.05
C MET A 293 -3.88 31.48 -42.11
N ARG A 294 -4.94 30.67 -42.00
CA ARG A 294 -6.13 30.78 -42.87
C ARG A 294 -6.88 32.09 -42.65
N ARG A 295 -7.06 32.53 -41.41
CA ARG A 295 -7.68 33.83 -41.09
C ARG A 295 -6.82 35.00 -41.58
N LEU A 296 -5.51 34.92 -41.42
CA LEU A 296 -4.59 35.95 -41.91
C LEU A 296 -4.65 36.06 -43.44
N LEU A 297 -4.66 34.94 -44.16
CA LEU A 297 -4.81 34.91 -45.62
C LEU A 297 -6.12 35.56 -46.08
N LEU A 298 -7.25 35.25 -45.44
CA LEU A 298 -8.53 35.87 -45.77
C LEU A 298 -8.53 37.38 -45.56
N VAL A 299 -7.90 37.88 -44.48
CA VAL A 299 -7.77 39.33 -44.24
C VAL A 299 -6.91 39.98 -45.33
N THR A 300 -5.77 39.38 -45.70
CA THR A 300 -4.88 39.95 -46.73
C THR A 300 -5.54 40.01 -48.11
N VAL A 301 -6.31 38.98 -48.50
CA VAL A 301 -7.06 38.99 -49.77
C VAL A 301 -8.14 40.07 -49.76
N GLY A 302 -8.86 40.24 -48.64
CA GLY A 302 -9.85 41.30 -48.48
C GLY A 302 -9.25 42.69 -48.62
N VAL A 303 -8.11 42.96 -47.97
CA VAL A 303 -7.41 44.25 -48.07
C VAL A 303 -6.93 44.51 -49.49
N MET A 304 -6.33 43.52 -50.17
CA MET A 304 -5.87 43.69 -51.56
C MET A 304 -7.03 43.95 -52.52
N SER A 305 -8.19 43.33 -52.30
CA SER A 305 -9.38 43.59 -53.12
C SER A 305 -9.93 45.00 -52.91
N ALA A 306 -9.91 45.52 -51.67
CA ALA A 306 -10.32 46.89 -51.37
C ALA A 306 -9.36 47.93 -51.95
N VAL A 307 -8.04 47.68 -51.88
CA VAL A 307 -7.02 48.56 -52.49
C VAL A 307 -7.16 48.54 -54.02
N GLY A 308 -7.37 47.37 -54.64
CA GLY A 308 -7.63 47.26 -56.07
C GLY A 308 -8.86 48.06 -56.50
N ALA A 309 -9.96 47.95 -55.75
CA ALA A 309 -11.17 48.73 -56.01
C ALA A 309 -10.91 50.25 -55.91
N ALA A 310 -10.17 50.71 -54.90
CA ALA A 310 -9.81 52.11 -54.73
C ALA A 310 -8.90 52.64 -55.86
N VAL A 311 -7.94 51.83 -56.33
CA VAL A 311 -7.07 52.20 -57.47
C VAL A 311 -7.87 52.27 -58.77
N THR A 312 -8.77 51.32 -59.02
CA THR A 312 -9.61 51.36 -60.23
C THR A 312 -10.56 52.56 -60.25
N THR A 313 -11.14 52.94 -59.10
CA THR A 313 -11.96 54.16 -59.00
C THR A 313 -11.15 55.42 -59.18
N ALA A 314 -9.94 55.49 -58.63
CA ALA A 314 -9.04 56.63 -58.84
C ALA A 314 -8.60 56.78 -60.31
N ILE A 315 -8.34 55.68 -61.01
CA ILE A 315 -8.00 55.69 -62.45
C ILE A 315 -9.19 56.11 -63.31
N GLN A 316 -10.43 55.75 -62.94
CA GLN A 316 -11.63 56.18 -63.66
C GLN A 316 -11.94 57.68 -63.49
N LEU A 317 -11.54 58.30 -62.37
CA LEU A 317 -11.72 59.74 -62.12
C LEU A 317 -10.65 60.62 -62.80
N LEU A 318 -9.55 60.03 -63.30
CA LEU A 318 -8.44 60.71 -63.98
C LEU A 318 -8.50 60.58 -65.53
N ARG A 319 -9.60 60.03 -66.07
CA ARG A 319 -9.91 59.96 -67.51
C ARG A 319 -11.10 60.85 -67.84
#